data_AF-A0A9J6EXC1-F1
#
_entry.id   AF-A0A9J6EXC1-F1
#
_cell.length_a   1.000
_cell.length_b   1.000
_cell.length_c   1.000
_cell.angle_alpha   90.00
_cell.angle_beta   90.00
_cell.angle_gamma   90.00
#
_symmetry.space_group_name_H-M   'P 1'
#
loop_
_entity.id
_entity.type
_entity.pdbx_description
1 polymer ?
#
loop_
_entity_poly.entity_id
_entity_poly.type
_entity_poly.pdbx_seq_one_letter_code
_entity_poly.pdbx_strand_id
1 'polypeptide(L)'
;MAFIDHSLDISEKSDIDHNLIEVVLCIGNRKTGLSVINVYRPPSKRGLTHNFGTLLREAMAKAASSPLLICGDFNATHTQKGMELTRPKGRG
;
A
#
# COMPACT_ATOMS: atom_id res chain seq x y z
N MET A 1 -10.88 -17.72 9.63
CA MET A 1 -10.17 -16.61 8.96
C MET A 1 -10.96 -15.35 9.23
N ALA A 2 -10.29 -14.26 9.60
CA ALA A 2 -10.92 -12.96 9.83
C ALA A 2 -10.22 -11.89 8.98
N PHE A 3 -10.97 -10.87 8.59
CA PHE A 3 -10.47 -9.69 7.88
C PHE A 3 -10.66 -8.47 8.77
N ILE A 4 -9.63 -7.66 8.89
CA ILE A 4 -9.64 -6.42 9.68
C ILE A 4 -9.27 -5.28 8.74
N ASP A 5 -10.20 -4.36 8.51
CA ASP A 5 -9.91 -3.12 7.80
C ASP A 5 -9.18 -2.14 8.73
N HIS A 6 -8.06 -1.62 8.26
CA HIS A 6 -7.27 -0.62 8.97
C HIS A 6 -7.39 0.72 8.25
N SER A 7 -7.78 1.75 8.97
CA SER A 7 -7.67 3.14 8.49
C SER A 7 -6.24 3.64 8.70
N LEU A 8 -5.68 4.29 7.68
CA LEU A 8 -4.44 5.02 7.81
C LEU A 8 -4.74 6.45 8.27
N ASP A 9 -3.82 7.04 9.01
CA ASP A 9 -4.05 8.37 9.59
C ASP A 9 -4.03 9.45 8.48
N ILE A 10 -3.43 9.14 7.32
CA ILE A 10 -3.52 9.95 6.10
C ILE A 10 -4.74 9.65 5.24
N SER A 11 -5.62 8.71 5.57
CA SER A 11 -6.68 8.28 4.65
C SER A 11 -7.60 9.43 4.19
N GLU A 12 -7.89 10.41 5.06
CA GLU A 12 -8.70 11.58 4.71
C GLU A 12 -7.95 12.66 3.92
N LYS A 13 -6.61 12.62 3.94
CA LYS A 13 -5.74 13.63 3.31
C LYS A 13 -5.12 13.11 2.01
N SER A 14 -4.93 11.80 1.92
CA SER A 14 -4.32 11.12 0.79
C SER A 14 -5.21 11.21 -0.42
N ASP A 15 -4.65 11.73 -1.49
CA ASP A 15 -5.25 11.76 -2.81
C ASP A 15 -4.92 10.49 -3.63
N ILE A 16 -4.27 9.51 -3.01
CA ILE A 16 -4.02 8.16 -3.51
C ILE A 16 -5.06 7.22 -2.90
N ASP A 17 -5.82 6.54 -3.74
CA ASP A 17 -6.82 5.56 -3.31
C ASP A 17 -6.10 4.32 -2.77
N HIS A 18 -6.50 3.85 -1.59
CA HIS A 18 -5.86 2.71 -0.94
C HIS A 18 -6.83 1.99 -0.01
N ASN A 19 -6.55 0.72 0.25
CA ASN A 19 -7.14 -0.02 1.36
C ASN A 19 -6.07 -0.89 2.03
N LEU A 20 -6.03 -0.90 3.36
CA LEU A 20 -5.19 -1.77 4.16
C LEU A 20 -6.07 -2.77 4.90
N ILE A 21 -5.92 -4.06 4.56
CA ILE A 21 -6.64 -5.16 5.19
C ILE A 21 -5.63 -6.09 5.85
N GLU A 22 -5.90 -6.53 7.06
CA GLU A 22 -5.18 -7.63 7.68
C GLU A 22 -6.00 -8.93 7.58
N VAL A 23 -5.38 -9.97 7.03
CA VAL A 23 -5.92 -11.32 6.98
C VAL A 23 -5.37 -12.10 8.17
N VAL A 24 -6.23 -12.40 9.13
CA VAL A 24 -5.86 -13.15 10.33
C VAL A 24 -6.26 -14.62 10.18
N LEU A 25 -5.25 -15.48 10.22
CA LEU A 25 -5.39 -16.93 10.26
C LEU A 25 -5.21 -17.41 11.70
N CYS A 26 -6.21 -18.12 12.20
CA CYS A 26 -6.13 -18.84 13.47
C CYS A 26 -5.83 -20.29 13.16
N ILE A 27 -4.63 -20.75 13.47
CA ILE A 27 -4.20 -22.15 13.32
C ILE A 27 -4.00 -22.72 14.71
N GLY A 28 -5.01 -23.45 15.21
CA GLY A 28 -5.07 -23.88 16.61
C GLY A 28 -5.06 -22.66 17.55
N ASN A 29 -4.13 -22.64 18.50
CA ASN A 29 -3.96 -21.53 19.46
C ASN A 29 -3.06 -20.39 18.94
N ARG A 30 -2.49 -20.52 17.73
CA ARG A 30 -1.62 -19.48 17.14
C ARG A 30 -2.44 -18.57 16.24
N LYS A 31 -2.21 -17.26 16.36
CA LYS A 31 -2.72 -16.25 15.43
C LYS A 31 -1.56 -15.80 14.55
N THR A 32 -1.74 -15.84 13.24
CA THR A 32 -0.80 -15.31 12.25
C THR A 32 -1.54 -14.33 11.35
N GLY A 33 -1.00 -13.13 11.16
CA GLY A 33 -1.58 -12.11 10.31
C GLY A 33 -0.75 -11.87 9.05
N LEU A 34 -1.40 -11.51 7.94
CA LEU A 34 -0.79 -10.89 6.77
C LEU A 34 -1.50 -9.56 6.52
N SER A 35 -0.75 -8.46 6.58
CA SER A 35 -1.25 -7.16 6.18
C SER A 35 -1.11 -7.01 4.66
N VAL A 36 -2.15 -6.51 4.00
CA VAL A 36 -2.18 -6.27 2.56
C VAL A 36 -2.64 -4.85 2.32
N ILE A 37 -1.77 -4.03 1.73
CA ILE A 37 -2.15 -2.72 1.22
C ILE A 37 -2.31 -2.79 -0.29
N ASN A 38 -3.54 -2.53 -0.76
CA ASN A 38 -3.84 -2.36 -2.17
C ASN A 38 -3.87 -0.86 -2.50
N VAL A 39 -3.10 -0.44 -3.49
CA VAL A 39 -2.91 0.96 -3.87
C VAL A 39 -3.37 1.19 -5.31
N TYR A 40 -4.18 2.22 -5.52
CA TYR A 40 -4.53 2.70 -6.85
C TYR A 40 -4.19 4.18 -7.00
N ARG A 41 -3.33 4.50 -7.97
CA ARG A 41 -3.03 5.89 -8.35
C ARG A 41 -3.50 6.14 -9.77
N PRO A 42 -4.54 6.95 -9.99
CA PRO A 42 -5.01 7.27 -11.34
C PRO A 42 -3.90 7.95 -12.18
N PRO A 43 -3.85 7.70 -13.51
CA PRO A 43 -2.85 8.29 -14.39
C PRO A 43 -3.06 9.80 -14.62
N SER A 44 -4.29 10.29 -14.53
CA SER A 44 -4.72 11.65 -14.88
C SER A 44 -4.79 12.64 -13.70
N LYS A 45 -4.60 12.18 -12.46
CA LYS A 45 -4.62 13.05 -11.26
C LYS A 45 -3.33 13.89 -11.23
N ARG A 46 -3.39 15.10 -11.81
CA ARG A 46 -2.33 16.11 -11.75
C ARG A 46 -2.32 16.74 -10.35
N GLY A 47 -1.13 17.03 -9.81
CA GLY A 47 -1.01 17.73 -8.52
C GLY A 47 -1.21 16.86 -7.29
N LEU A 48 -0.96 15.55 -7.38
CA LEU A 48 -0.95 14.69 -6.20
C LEU A 48 0.08 15.23 -5.19
N THR A 49 -0.41 15.57 -4.00
CA THR A 49 0.38 16.15 -2.92
C THR A 49 1.02 15.07 -2.06
N HIS A 50 0.47 13.85 -2.06
CA HIS A 50 1.01 12.74 -1.28
C HIS A 50 1.97 11.89 -2.10
N ASN A 51 3.12 11.61 -1.51
CA ASN A 51 4.07 10.64 -2.04
C ASN A 51 3.74 9.24 -1.50
N PHE A 52 4.05 8.20 -2.27
CA PHE A 52 3.85 6.81 -1.83
C PHE A 52 4.65 6.49 -0.55
N GLY A 53 5.78 7.16 -0.33
CA GLY A 53 6.62 6.96 0.84
C GLY A 53 5.89 7.16 2.17
N THR A 54 5.08 8.20 2.31
CA THR A 54 4.28 8.45 3.52
C THR A 54 3.21 7.37 3.70
N LEU A 55 2.46 7.06 2.63
CA LEU A 55 1.43 6.01 2.64
C LEU A 55 2.00 4.66 3.08
N LEU A 56 3.11 4.24 2.47
CA LEU A 56 3.73 2.95 2.76
C LEU A 56 4.36 2.94 4.16
N ARG A 57 4.87 4.07 4.66
CA ARG A 57 5.38 4.17 6.03
C ARG A 57 4.28 3.97 7.07
N GLU A 58 3.12 4.57 6.87
CA GLU A 58 1.98 4.35 7.76
C GLU A 58 1.45 2.92 7.68
N ALA A 59 1.38 2.36 6.48
CA ALA A 59 1.00 0.95 6.30
C ALA A 59 1.96 0.00 7.04
N MET A 60 3.27 0.24 6.95
CA MET A 60 4.28 -0.52 7.72
C MET A 60 4.10 -0.35 9.23
N ALA A 61 3.81 0.87 9.70
CA ALA A 61 3.58 1.13 11.12
C ALA A 61 2.32 0.41 11.65
N LYS A 62 1.23 0.38 10.87
CA LYS A 62 0.00 -0.34 11.24
C LYS A 62 0.17 -1.86 11.16
N ALA A 63 0.90 -2.35 10.16
CA ALA A 63 1.21 -3.78 10.03
C ALA A 63 2.07 -4.30 11.21
N ALA A 64 2.83 -3.41 11.85
CA ALA A 64 3.66 -3.69 13.01
C ALA A 64 4.60 -4.90 12.80
N SER A 65 4.30 -6.03 13.44
CA SER A 65 5.08 -7.28 13.33
C SER A 65 4.54 -8.26 12.30
N SER A 66 3.40 -7.98 11.67
CA SER A 66 2.85 -8.80 10.59
C SER A 66 3.60 -8.53 9.27
N PRO A 67 3.85 -9.55 8.44
CA PRO A 67 4.29 -9.33 7.07
C PRO A 67 3.35 -8.37 6.33
N LEU A 68 3.91 -7.46 5.54
CA LEU A 68 3.15 -6.52 4.71
C LEU A 68 3.35 -6.83 3.23
N LEU A 69 2.25 -7.16 2.54
CA LEU A 69 2.19 -7.22 1.09
C LEU A 69 1.72 -5.87 0.55
N ILE A 70 2.51 -5.28 -0.34
CA ILE A 70 2.18 -4.04 -1.05
C ILE A 70 1.82 -4.41 -2.50
N CYS A 71 0.61 -4.10 -2.93
CA CYS A 71 0.14 -4.41 -4.28
C CYS A 71 -0.73 -3.29 -4.86
N GLY A 72 -1.01 -3.38 -6.16
CA GLY A 72 -1.92 -2.48 -6.88
C GLY A 72 -1.30 -1.77 -8.07
N ASP A 73 -2.04 -0.81 -8.64
CA ASP A 73 -1.62 -0.04 -9.80
C ASP A 73 -1.12 1.35 -9.39
N PHE A 74 0.21 1.45 -9.34
CA PHE A 74 0.92 2.68 -9.01
C PHE A 74 0.92 3.67 -10.17
N ASN A 75 0.61 3.26 -11.41
CA ASN A 75 0.80 4.01 -12.66
C ASN A 75 2.20 4.65 -12.77
N ALA A 76 3.21 4.01 -12.18
CA ALA A 76 4.56 4.53 -12.01
C ALA A 76 5.54 3.71 -12.86
N THR A 77 6.01 4.29 -13.95
CA THR A 77 6.92 3.64 -14.89
C THR A 77 8.34 3.57 -14.32
N HIS A 78 8.85 2.36 -14.12
CA HIS A 78 10.22 2.11 -13.66
C HIS A 78 10.83 0.90 -14.38
N THR A 79 12.13 0.96 -14.67
CA THR A 79 12.85 -0.13 -15.36
C THR A 79 12.86 -1.44 -14.60
N GLN A 80 12.87 -1.41 -13.26
CA GLN A 80 12.75 -2.62 -12.42
C GLN A 80 11.41 -3.36 -12.58
N LYS A 81 10.39 -2.71 -13.16
CA LYS A 81 9.12 -3.34 -13.52
C LYS A 81 9.09 -3.86 -14.97
N GLY A 82 10.24 -3.89 -15.65
CA GLY A 82 10.36 -4.33 -17.05
C GLY A 82 10.01 -3.25 -18.09
N MET A 83 9.90 -1.98 -17.69
CA MET A 83 9.59 -0.87 -18.60
C MET A 83 10.87 -0.31 -19.25
N GLU A 84 10.75 0.25 -20.46
CA GLU A 84 11.89 0.79 -21.22
C GLU A 84 12.58 1.99 -20.56
N LEU A 85 11.85 2.78 -19.77
CA LEU A 85 12.36 3.99 -19.13
C LEU A 85 11.74 4.24 -17.76
N THR A 86 12.48 4.94 -16.90
CA THR A 86 11.99 5.39 -15.61
C THR A 86 11.50 6.84 -15.68
N ARG A 87 10.21 7.05 -15.43
CA ARG A 87 9.62 8.39 -15.30
C ARG A 87 9.82 8.94 -13.89
N PRO A 88 9.78 10.27 -13.65
CA PRO A 88 9.98 10.85 -12.31
C PRO A 88 9.15 10.18 -11.21
N LYS A 89 7.90 9.83 -11.53
CA LYS A 89 6.98 9.12 -10.65
C LYS A 89 7.45 7.71 -10.23
N GLY A 90 8.24 7.02 -11.05
CA GLY A 90 8.75 5.69 -10.73
C GLY A 90 10.07 5.69 -9.96
N ARG A 91 10.72 6.84 -9.78
CA ARG A 91 12.03 6.94 -9.10
C ARG A 91 11.95 6.86 -7.58
N GLY A 92 10.75 6.89 -7.00
CA GLY A 92 10.52 7.00 -5.55
C GLY A 92 9.35 6.16 -5.08
#